data_AF-A0A0X3URR7-F1
#
_entry.id   AF-A0A0X3URR7-F1
#
_cell.length_a   1.000
_cell.length_b   1.000
_cell.length_c   1.000
_cell.angle_alpha   90.00
_cell.angle_beta   90.00
_cell.angle_gamma   90.00
#
_symmetry.space_group_name_H-M   'P 1'
#
loop_
_entity.id
_entity.type
_entity.pdbx_description
1 polymer ?
#
loop_
_entity_poly.entity_id
_entity_poly.type
_entity_poly.pdbx_seq_one_letter_code
_entity_poly.pdbx_strand_id
1 'polypeptide(L)'
;MTARPGRRATAAGLTAIIRAEVGKVVTLPALRITALLTWASALLLIPAHADGRQVLQFAQAGFLVLGVFATTQEYQAGGQIRTTLLAVPRRLLLVAAKVAALTAVIVPVAGVVAFTAMAPGGDVARVPATSAYLTLTTLLAAAVGLTLRHTVPAATVLLSTYLIASPALRARLPDDTAVWLPDTALVDPPHGTVALLLWAAATFALATTTLHLRDA
;
A
#
# COMPACT_ATOMS: atom_id res chain seq x y z
N MET A 1 -2.69 15.99 44.97
CA MET A 1 -3.14 14.92 44.06
C MET A 1 -3.44 15.55 42.71
N THR A 2 -2.44 15.64 41.82
CA THR A 2 -2.55 16.32 40.52
C THR A 2 -2.93 15.32 39.43
N ALA A 3 -4.12 15.47 38.86
CA ALA A 3 -4.60 14.66 37.76
C ALA A 3 -3.76 14.96 36.50
N ARG A 4 -3.10 13.95 35.93
CA ARG A 4 -2.33 14.07 34.67
C ARG A 4 -3.26 14.42 33.49
N PRO A 5 -3.10 15.59 32.83
CA PRO A 5 -3.88 15.94 31.65
C PRO A 5 -3.25 15.33 30.39
N GLY A 6 -3.18 13.99 30.31
CA GLY A 6 -2.37 13.31 29.27
C GLY A 6 -3.15 12.58 28.17
N ARG A 7 -4.36 12.06 28.46
CA ARG A 7 -5.04 11.09 27.58
C ARG A 7 -6.07 11.68 26.62
N ARG A 8 -6.72 12.81 26.94
CA ARG A 8 -7.72 13.41 26.06
C ARG A 8 -7.10 14.26 24.94
N ALA A 9 -5.96 14.91 25.20
CA ALA A 9 -5.22 15.67 24.20
C ALA A 9 -4.60 14.78 23.10
N THR A 10 -4.26 13.52 23.42
CA THR A 10 -3.61 12.59 22.50
C THR A 10 -4.56 11.97 21.47
N ALA A 11 -5.81 11.67 21.86
CA ALA A 11 -6.82 11.17 20.93
C ALA A 11 -7.31 12.25 19.94
N ALA A 12 -7.59 13.46 20.44
CA ALA A 12 -7.95 14.61 19.59
C ALA A 12 -6.83 14.97 18.61
N GLY A 13 -5.57 14.90 19.05
CA GLY A 13 -4.40 15.09 18.20
C GLY A 13 -4.26 14.02 17.11
N LEU A 14 -4.47 12.74 17.43
CA LEU A 14 -4.41 11.66 16.44
C LEU A 14 -5.46 11.83 15.33
N THR A 15 -6.70 12.13 15.69
CA THR A 15 -7.78 12.34 14.70
C THR A 15 -7.47 13.52 13.79
N ALA A 16 -6.92 14.62 14.33
CA ALA A 16 -6.51 15.77 13.53
C ALA A 16 -5.39 15.42 12.55
N ILE A 17 -4.39 14.63 12.99
CA ILE A 17 -3.29 14.18 12.13
C ILE A 17 -3.81 13.25 11.04
N ILE A 18 -4.66 12.27 11.37
CA ILE A 18 -5.27 11.38 10.37
C ILE A 18 -6.07 12.20 9.35
N ARG A 19 -6.88 13.17 9.79
CA ARG A 19 -7.66 14.03 8.89
C ARG A 19 -6.76 14.81 7.93
N ALA A 20 -5.66 15.36 8.44
CA ALA A 20 -4.68 16.07 7.61
C ALA A 20 -4.02 15.13 6.59
N GLU A 21 -3.62 13.93 7.03
CA GLU A 21 -3.05 12.89 6.18
C GLU A 21 -4.03 12.43 5.08
N VAL A 22 -5.31 12.21 5.41
CA VAL A 22 -6.35 11.88 4.43
C VAL A 22 -6.52 13.01 3.43
N GLY A 23 -6.61 14.26 3.89
CA GLY A 23 -6.70 15.43 3.02
C GLY A 23 -5.55 15.50 2.02
N LYS A 24 -4.32 15.19 2.46
CA LYS A 24 -3.16 15.10 1.58
C LYS A 24 -3.29 13.96 0.57
N VAL A 25 -3.54 12.73 1.01
CA VAL A 25 -3.65 11.56 0.10
C VAL A 25 -4.73 11.82 -0.97
N VAL A 26 -5.85 12.41 -0.57
CA VAL A 26 -6.96 12.72 -1.47
C VAL A 26 -6.63 13.89 -2.41
N THR A 27 -5.79 14.85 -2.05
CA THR A 27 -5.53 16.05 -2.88
C THR A 27 -4.32 15.91 -3.79
N LEU A 28 -3.44 14.95 -3.55
CA LEU A 28 -2.24 14.73 -4.36
C LEU A 28 -2.60 14.36 -5.82
N PRO A 29 -2.22 15.19 -6.80
CA PRO A 29 -2.53 14.92 -8.22
C PRO A 29 -1.98 13.58 -8.69
N ALA A 30 -0.75 13.22 -8.25
CA ALA A 30 -0.13 11.95 -8.61
C ALA A 30 -0.98 10.75 -8.17
N LEU A 31 -1.48 10.74 -6.93
CA LEU A 31 -2.32 9.64 -6.43
C LEU A 31 -3.67 9.58 -7.16
N ARG A 32 -4.29 10.73 -7.44
CA ARG A 32 -5.53 10.79 -8.22
C ARG A 32 -5.32 10.24 -9.63
N ILE A 33 -4.29 10.70 -10.32
CA ILE A 33 -3.99 10.27 -11.70
C ILE A 33 -3.67 8.77 -11.70
N THR A 34 -2.86 8.26 -10.78
CA THR A 34 -2.55 6.82 -10.72
C THR A 34 -3.81 6.00 -10.41
N ALA A 35 -4.68 6.43 -9.50
CA ALA A 35 -5.93 5.73 -9.21
C ALA A 35 -6.86 5.71 -10.43
N LEU A 36 -7.03 6.84 -11.12
CA LEU A 36 -7.83 6.94 -12.34
C LEU A 36 -7.28 6.08 -13.47
N LEU A 37 -5.96 6.09 -13.69
CA LEU A 37 -5.30 5.25 -14.68
C LEU A 37 -5.47 3.76 -14.33
N THR A 38 -5.36 3.40 -13.05
CA THR A 38 -5.57 2.01 -12.60
C THR A 38 -6.99 1.54 -12.89
N TRP A 39 -8.00 2.38 -12.60
CA TRP A 39 -9.39 2.10 -12.93
C TRP A 39 -9.63 2.00 -14.43
N ALA A 40 -9.11 2.95 -15.21
CA ALA A 40 -9.25 2.95 -16.66
C ALA A 40 -8.62 1.69 -17.26
N SER A 41 -7.41 1.33 -16.85
CA SER A 41 -6.73 0.10 -17.27
C SER A 41 -7.52 -1.14 -16.88
N ALA A 42 -8.05 -1.22 -15.66
CA ALA A 42 -8.86 -2.36 -15.23
C ALA A 42 -10.10 -2.53 -16.13
N LEU A 43 -10.82 -1.45 -16.41
CA LEU A 43 -12.01 -1.48 -17.28
C LEU A 43 -11.68 -1.88 -18.72
N LEU A 44 -10.57 -1.38 -19.27
CA LEU A 44 -10.13 -1.70 -20.63
C LEU A 44 -9.73 -3.16 -20.80
N LEU A 45 -9.30 -3.84 -19.73
CA LEU A 45 -8.83 -5.22 -19.78
C LEU A 45 -9.94 -6.26 -19.64
N ILE A 46 -11.14 -5.87 -19.15
CA ILE A 46 -12.30 -6.77 -18.96
C ILE A 46 -12.63 -7.61 -20.20
N PRO A 47 -12.82 -7.04 -21.42
CA PRO A 47 -13.26 -7.82 -22.57
C PRO A 47 -12.25 -8.89 -23.01
N ALA A 48 -10.96 -8.72 -22.68
CA ALA A 48 -9.91 -9.66 -23.01
C ALA A 48 -9.68 -10.74 -21.94
N HIS A 49 -10.18 -10.53 -20.71
CA HIS A 49 -9.83 -11.36 -19.54
C HIS A 49 -11.04 -11.61 -18.64
N ALA A 50 -11.95 -12.45 -19.12
CA ALA A 50 -13.23 -12.74 -18.45
C ALA A 50 -13.08 -13.38 -17.06
N ASP A 51 -11.94 -14.01 -16.76
CA ASP A 51 -11.62 -14.61 -15.46
C ASP A 51 -11.13 -13.58 -14.42
N GLY A 52 -10.90 -12.32 -14.81
CA GLY A 52 -10.52 -11.21 -13.93
C GLY A 52 -9.10 -11.28 -13.35
N ARG A 53 -8.41 -12.42 -13.47
CA ARG A 53 -7.07 -12.63 -12.89
C ARG A 53 -6.03 -11.71 -13.51
N GLN A 54 -6.01 -11.60 -14.84
CA GLN A 54 -5.06 -10.73 -15.52
C GLN A 54 -5.38 -9.25 -15.27
N VAL A 55 -6.67 -8.87 -15.23
CA VAL A 55 -7.11 -7.54 -14.81
C VAL A 55 -6.50 -7.17 -13.46
N LEU A 56 -6.54 -8.10 -12.50
CA LEU A 56 -6.01 -7.90 -11.16
C LEU A 56 -4.47 -7.83 -11.12
N GLN A 57 -3.77 -8.62 -11.95
CA GLN A 57 -2.30 -8.56 -12.09
C GLN A 57 -1.83 -7.19 -12.61
N PHE A 58 -2.53 -6.60 -13.58
CA PHE A 58 -2.22 -5.26 -14.08
C PHE A 58 -2.62 -4.18 -13.07
N ALA A 59 -3.79 -4.31 -12.46
CA ALA A 59 -4.24 -3.35 -11.44
C ALA A 59 -3.27 -3.30 -10.26
N GLN A 60 -2.74 -4.45 -9.83
CA GLN A 60 -1.73 -4.55 -8.77
C GLN A 60 -0.53 -3.62 -8.99
N ALA A 61 -0.06 -3.46 -10.23
CA ALA A 61 1.03 -2.53 -10.54
C ALA A 61 0.68 -1.09 -10.13
N GLY A 62 -0.56 -0.67 -10.40
CA GLY A 62 -1.10 0.62 -9.97
C GLY A 62 -1.12 0.78 -8.45
N PHE A 63 -1.55 -0.26 -7.71
CA PHE A 63 -1.55 -0.26 -6.24
C PHE A 63 -0.14 -0.21 -5.63
N LEU A 64 0.85 -0.84 -6.27
CA LEU A 64 2.26 -0.71 -5.89
C LEU A 64 2.75 0.73 -6.07
N VAL A 65 2.50 1.34 -7.23
CA VAL A 65 2.91 2.72 -7.52
C VAL A 65 2.21 3.73 -6.59
N LEU A 66 0.91 3.53 -6.30
CA LEU A 66 0.15 4.33 -5.35
C LEU A 66 0.80 4.33 -3.96
N GLY A 67 1.19 3.16 -3.45
CA GLY A 67 1.83 3.04 -2.14
C GLY A 67 3.17 3.77 -2.07
N VAL A 68 3.99 3.60 -3.11
CA VAL A 68 5.27 4.31 -3.23
C VAL A 68 5.04 5.83 -3.23
N PHE A 69 4.19 6.35 -4.11
CA PHE A 69 3.90 7.77 -4.18
C PHE A 69 3.32 8.32 -2.87
N ALA A 70 2.48 7.56 -2.17
CA ALA A 70 1.88 8.03 -0.92
C ALA A 70 2.92 8.36 0.16
N THR A 71 4.14 7.81 0.07
CA THR A 71 5.16 7.93 1.11
C THR A 71 6.42 8.65 0.66
N THR A 72 6.81 8.56 -0.62
CA THR A 72 8.06 9.16 -1.11
C THR A 72 7.94 10.64 -1.47
N GLN A 73 6.72 11.15 -1.72
CA GLN A 73 6.52 12.54 -2.17
C GLN A 73 7.03 13.58 -1.15
N GLU A 74 6.91 13.31 0.15
CA GLU A 74 7.42 14.20 1.20
C GLU A 74 8.95 14.28 1.27
N TYR A 75 9.64 13.27 0.72
CA TYR A 75 11.10 13.23 0.66
C TYR A 75 11.63 13.91 -0.60
N GLN A 76 10.93 13.78 -1.73
CA GLN A 76 11.41 14.25 -3.03
C GLN A 76 11.03 15.71 -3.33
N ALA A 77 9.83 16.16 -2.95
CA ALA A 77 9.35 17.51 -3.22
C ALA A 77 9.81 18.49 -2.13
N GLY A 78 11.09 18.88 -2.13
CA GLY A 78 11.62 19.93 -1.27
C GLY A 78 11.79 19.55 0.21
N GLY A 79 11.75 18.26 0.56
CA GLY A 79 12.03 17.79 1.92
C GLY A 79 10.95 18.17 2.95
N GLN A 80 9.69 18.22 2.53
CA GLN A 80 8.52 18.50 3.38
C GLN A 80 8.44 17.63 4.63
N ILE A 81 9.05 16.43 4.63
CA ILE A 81 9.13 15.58 5.81
C ILE A 81 9.70 16.30 7.04
N ARG A 82 10.63 17.25 6.87
CA ARG A 82 11.21 18.02 7.99
C ARG A 82 10.18 18.91 8.66
N THR A 83 9.35 19.60 7.88
CA THR A 83 8.29 20.47 8.44
C THR A 83 7.18 19.64 9.08
N THR A 84 6.84 18.48 8.52
CA THR A 84 5.91 17.52 9.14
C THR A 84 6.42 17.02 10.49
N LEU A 85 7.71 16.69 10.59
CA LEU A 85 8.30 16.22 11.85
C LEU A 85 8.43 17.34 12.89
N LEU A 86 8.59 18.61 12.48
CA LEU A 86 8.50 19.75 13.40
C LEU A 86 7.09 19.92 13.97
N ALA A 87 6.05 19.70 13.15
CA ALA A 87 4.65 19.79 13.59
C ALA A 87 4.22 18.56 14.43
N VAL A 88 4.71 17.37 14.07
CA VAL A 88 4.39 16.10 14.73
C VAL A 88 5.69 15.38 15.11
N PRO A 89 6.29 15.69 16.27
CA PRO A 89 7.59 15.13 16.66
C PRO A 89 7.53 13.64 16.99
N ARG A 90 6.33 13.08 17.18
CA ARG A 90 6.12 11.66 17.49
C ARG A 90 6.10 10.83 16.21
N ARG A 91 7.29 10.42 15.75
CA ARG A 91 7.51 9.66 14.49
C ARG A 91 6.59 8.45 14.31
N LEU A 92 6.47 7.59 15.32
CA LEU A 92 5.60 6.40 15.23
C LEU A 92 4.12 6.76 15.09
N LEU A 93 3.68 7.86 15.73
CA LEU A 93 2.31 8.34 15.59
C LEU A 93 2.06 8.85 14.18
N LEU A 94 3.02 9.58 13.59
CA LEU A 94 2.94 10.04 12.20
C LEU A 94 2.87 8.85 11.23
N VAL A 95 3.69 7.81 11.41
CA VAL A 95 3.64 6.59 10.58
C VAL A 95 2.28 5.89 10.72
N ALA A 96 1.78 5.73 11.95
CA ALA A 96 0.47 5.14 12.18
C ALA A 96 -0.66 5.95 11.52
N ALA A 97 -0.60 7.27 11.59
CA ALA A 97 -1.57 8.15 10.95
C ALA A 97 -1.51 8.08 9.42
N LYS A 98 -0.31 7.99 8.84
CA LYS A 98 -0.09 7.76 7.39
C LYS A 98 -0.72 6.45 6.94
N VAL A 99 -0.43 5.36 7.66
CA VAL A 99 -1.00 4.04 7.36
C VAL A 99 -2.52 4.07 7.47
N ALA A 100 -3.07 4.67 8.54
CA ALA A 100 -4.52 4.77 8.73
C ALA A 100 -5.19 5.60 7.63
N ALA A 101 -4.63 6.75 7.28
CA ALA A 101 -5.14 7.62 6.22
C ALA A 101 -5.07 6.95 4.85
N LEU A 102 -3.93 6.34 4.51
CA LEU A 102 -3.77 5.62 3.26
C LEU A 102 -4.75 4.44 3.18
N THR A 103 -4.91 3.68 4.26
CA THR A 103 -5.89 2.58 4.33
C THR A 103 -7.31 3.10 4.09
N ALA A 104 -7.71 4.18 4.77
CA ALA A 104 -9.05 4.75 4.63
C ALA A 104 -9.36 5.19 3.19
N VAL A 105 -8.36 5.69 2.45
CA VAL A 105 -8.53 6.13 1.06
C VAL A 105 -8.41 4.98 0.07
N ILE A 106 -7.52 4.02 0.29
CA ILE A 106 -7.25 2.96 -0.68
C ILE A 106 -8.30 1.84 -0.66
N VAL A 107 -8.92 1.55 0.49
CA VAL A 107 -9.96 0.52 0.62
C VAL A 107 -11.11 0.71 -0.39
N PRO A 108 -11.73 1.90 -0.55
CA PRO A 108 -12.77 2.08 -1.56
C PRO A 108 -12.22 1.95 -3.00
N VAL A 109 -11.00 2.42 -3.27
CA VAL A 109 -10.36 2.29 -4.58
C VAL A 109 -10.12 0.82 -4.93
N ALA A 110 -9.61 0.04 -3.98
CA ALA A 110 -9.43 -1.40 -4.07
C ALA A 110 -10.77 -2.12 -4.24
N GLY A 111 -11.81 -1.69 -3.53
CA GLY A 111 -13.18 -2.19 -3.65
C GLY A 111 -13.73 -2.09 -5.07
N VAL A 112 -13.60 -0.92 -5.69
CA VAL A 112 -14.03 -0.69 -7.07
C VAL A 112 -13.25 -1.57 -8.05
N VAL A 113 -11.93 -1.66 -7.90
CA VAL A 113 -11.09 -2.51 -8.76
C VAL A 113 -11.41 -3.99 -8.58
N ALA A 114 -11.57 -4.45 -7.35
CA ALA A 114 -11.93 -5.82 -7.05
C ALA A 114 -13.31 -6.17 -7.63
N PHE A 115 -14.29 -5.29 -7.47
CA PHE A 115 -15.62 -5.48 -8.03
C PHE A 115 -15.58 -5.54 -9.57
N THR A 116 -14.90 -4.58 -10.21
CA THR A 116 -14.78 -4.54 -11.67
C THR A 116 -14.05 -5.76 -12.24
N ALA A 117 -13.07 -6.30 -11.53
CA ALA A 117 -12.36 -7.51 -11.95
C ALA A 117 -13.17 -8.80 -11.73
N MET A 118 -13.90 -8.92 -10.61
CA MET A 118 -14.53 -10.19 -10.22
C MET A 118 -16.00 -10.34 -10.67
N ALA A 119 -16.74 -9.24 -10.80
CA ALA A 119 -18.16 -9.27 -11.17
C ALA A 119 -18.42 -9.90 -12.55
N PRO A 120 -17.62 -9.63 -13.61
CA PRO A 120 -17.83 -10.26 -14.93
C PRO A 120 -17.74 -11.79 -14.91
N GLY A 121 -16.88 -12.34 -14.05
CA GLY A 121 -16.72 -13.79 -13.87
C GLY A 121 -17.72 -14.42 -12.88
N GLY A 122 -18.63 -13.63 -12.31
CA GLY A 122 -19.62 -14.09 -11.32
C GLY A 122 -19.09 -14.31 -9.90
N ASP A 123 -17.83 -13.95 -9.62
CA ASP A 123 -17.14 -14.26 -8.36
C ASP A 123 -17.17 -13.08 -7.36
N VAL A 124 -18.35 -12.46 -7.21
CA VAL A 124 -18.54 -11.28 -6.36
C VAL A 124 -18.21 -11.57 -4.89
N ALA A 125 -18.33 -12.83 -4.46
CA ALA A 125 -17.99 -13.27 -3.11
C ALA A 125 -16.51 -13.03 -2.75
N ARG A 126 -15.61 -12.99 -3.73
CA ARG A 126 -14.18 -12.72 -3.50
C ARG A 126 -13.82 -11.24 -3.45
N VAL A 127 -14.75 -10.33 -3.76
CA VAL A 127 -14.48 -8.88 -3.75
C VAL A 127 -13.86 -8.40 -2.42
N PRO A 128 -14.34 -8.79 -1.23
CA PRO A 128 -13.71 -8.38 0.03
C PRO A 128 -12.27 -8.84 0.17
N ALA A 129 -11.98 -10.11 -0.16
CA ALA A 129 -10.64 -10.67 -0.08
C ALA A 129 -9.68 -10.01 -1.08
N THR A 130 -10.13 -9.82 -2.33
CA THR A 130 -9.37 -9.13 -3.38
C THR A 130 -9.10 -7.67 -3.02
N SER A 131 -10.06 -6.97 -2.41
CA SER A 131 -9.90 -5.59 -1.94
C SER A 131 -8.87 -5.50 -0.80
N ALA A 132 -8.92 -6.45 0.13
CA ALA A 132 -7.96 -6.55 1.22
C ALA A 132 -6.54 -6.83 0.69
N TYR A 133 -6.42 -7.72 -0.30
CA TYR A 133 -5.15 -8.00 -0.97
C TYR A 133 -4.53 -6.74 -1.61
N LEU A 134 -5.30 -6.00 -2.40
CA LEU A 134 -4.82 -4.77 -3.05
C LEU A 134 -4.44 -3.70 -2.02
N THR A 135 -5.24 -3.57 -0.96
CA THR A 135 -4.96 -2.68 0.17
C THR A 135 -3.63 -3.03 0.84
N LEU A 136 -3.44 -4.30 1.21
CA LEU A 136 -2.20 -4.78 1.83
C LEU A 136 -0.99 -4.60 0.91
N THR A 137 -1.16 -4.83 -0.39
CA THR A 137 -0.12 -4.61 -1.40
C THR A 137 0.30 -3.14 -1.47
N THR A 138 -0.66 -2.20 -1.43
CA THR A 138 -0.36 -0.76 -1.34
C THR A 138 0.35 -0.39 -0.04
N LEU A 139 -0.06 -0.97 1.10
CA LEU A 139 0.60 -0.72 2.38
C LEU A 139 2.04 -1.24 2.42
N LEU A 140 2.29 -2.42 1.86
CA LEU A 140 3.63 -2.96 1.68
C LEU A 140 4.47 -2.03 0.80
N ALA A 141 3.91 -1.56 -0.32
CA ALA A 141 4.61 -0.63 -1.20
C ALA A 141 4.93 0.71 -0.52
N ALA A 142 4.01 1.20 0.33
CA ALA A 142 4.22 2.37 1.16
C ALA A 142 5.34 2.15 2.20
N ALA A 143 5.43 0.98 2.81
CA ALA A 143 6.53 0.65 3.73
C ALA A 143 7.90 0.64 3.02
N VAL A 144 7.96 0.07 1.81
CA VAL A 144 9.18 0.11 0.98
C VAL A 144 9.52 1.55 0.58
N GLY A 145 8.51 2.36 0.21
CA GLY A 145 8.69 3.78 -0.07
C GLY A 145 9.23 4.58 1.12
N LEU A 146 8.75 4.32 2.34
CA LEU A 146 9.29 4.91 3.58
C LEU A 146 10.74 4.50 3.85
N THR A 147 11.10 3.26 3.52
CA THR A 147 12.45 2.72 3.71
C THR A 147 13.45 3.34 2.75
N LEU A 148 13.09 3.38 1.45
CA LEU A 148 13.99 3.83 0.40
C LEU A 148 13.97 5.35 0.22
N ARG A 149 12.86 6.03 0.57
CA ARG A 149 12.68 7.49 0.49
C ARG A 149 12.80 8.08 -0.91
N HIS A 150 12.98 7.24 -1.94
CA HIS A 150 13.13 7.60 -3.33
C HIS A 150 12.11 6.88 -4.19
N THR A 151 11.35 7.66 -4.96
CA THR A 151 10.22 7.17 -5.76
C THR A 151 10.63 6.16 -6.83
N VAL A 152 11.59 6.54 -7.68
CA VAL A 152 12.03 5.72 -8.81
C VAL A 152 12.56 4.37 -8.36
N PRO A 153 13.59 4.27 -7.48
CA PRO A 153 14.12 2.97 -7.09
C PRO A 153 13.09 2.12 -6.32
N ALA A 154 12.23 2.73 -5.50
CA ALA A 154 11.18 1.99 -4.80
C ALA A 154 10.17 1.36 -5.77
N ALA A 155 9.69 2.14 -6.75
CA ALA A 155 8.80 1.63 -7.79
C ALA A 155 9.51 0.56 -8.63
N THR A 156 10.76 0.78 -9.05
CA THR A 156 11.53 -0.19 -9.84
C THR A 156 11.70 -1.52 -9.11
N VAL A 157 12.11 -1.50 -7.83
CA VAL A 157 12.29 -2.73 -7.04
C VAL A 157 10.97 -3.48 -6.91
N LEU A 158 9.89 -2.79 -6.52
CA LEU A 158 8.59 -3.43 -6.33
C LEU A 158 8.02 -3.99 -7.63
N LEU A 159 8.00 -3.21 -8.71
CA LEU A 159 7.46 -3.66 -10.00
C LEU A 159 8.29 -4.80 -10.57
N SER A 160 9.62 -4.74 -10.50
CA SER A 160 10.49 -5.83 -10.96
C SER A 160 10.29 -7.09 -10.12
N THR A 161 10.10 -6.93 -8.81
CA THR A 161 9.86 -8.06 -7.89
C THR A 161 8.52 -8.72 -8.21
N TYR A 162 7.43 -7.94 -8.22
CA TYR A 162 6.09 -8.47 -8.36
C TYR A 162 5.73 -8.94 -9.78
N LEU A 163 6.22 -8.25 -10.82
CA LEU A 163 5.81 -8.55 -12.19
C LEU A 163 6.78 -9.48 -12.93
N ILE A 164 8.03 -9.59 -12.45
CA ILE A 164 9.07 -10.35 -13.15
C ILE A 164 9.65 -11.41 -12.22
N ALA A 165 10.29 -11.01 -11.12
CA ALA A 165 11.07 -11.91 -10.28
C ALA A 165 10.20 -12.97 -9.63
N SER A 166 9.11 -12.59 -8.97
CA SER A 166 8.27 -13.55 -8.24
C SER A 166 7.54 -14.53 -9.16
N PRO A 167 6.92 -14.13 -10.29
CA PRO A 167 6.38 -15.09 -11.25
C PRO A 167 7.46 -16.03 -11.82
N ALA A 168 8.64 -15.49 -12.14
CA ALA A 168 9.76 -16.28 -12.65
C ALA A 168 10.35 -17.25 -11.62
N LEU A 169 10.37 -16.87 -10.34
CA LEU A 169 10.79 -17.71 -9.23
C LEU A 169 9.75 -18.78 -8.92
N ARG A 170 8.47 -18.42 -8.88
CA ARG A 170 7.36 -19.38 -8.68
C ARG A 170 7.39 -20.50 -9.70
N ALA A 171 7.70 -20.19 -10.96
CA ALA A 171 7.80 -21.18 -12.03
C ALA A 171 8.98 -22.16 -11.88
N ARG A 172 9.92 -21.89 -10.95
CA ARG A 172 11.16 -22.68 -10.77
C ARG A 172 11.31 -23.26 -9.38
N LEU A 173 10.62 -22.71 -8.38
CA LEU A 173 10.70 -23.13 -6.99
C LEU A 173 9.66 -24.22 -6.70
N PRO A 174 9.94 -25.11 -5.72
CA PRO A 174 8.92 -26.00 -5.19
C PRO A 174 7.74 -25.20 -4.60
N ASP A 175 6.53 -25.78 -4.68
CA ASP A 175 5.29 -25.12 -4.22
C ASP A 175 5.38 -24.68 -2.75
N ASP A 176 5.97 -25.52 -1.89
CA ASP A 176 6.18 -25.25 -0.46
C ASP A 176 7.02 -23.98 -0.19
N THR A 177 7.88 -23.59 -1.14
CA THR A 177 8.70 -22.37 -1.05
C THR A 177 8.04 -21.21 -1.76
N ALA A 178 7.45 -21.45 -2.93
CA ALA A 178 6.82 -20.42 -3.75
C ALA A 178 5.59 -19.79 -3.08
N VAL A 179 4.99 -20.50 -2.12
CA VAL A 179 3.89 -19.99 -1.30
C VAL A 179 4.24 -18.72 -0.51
N TRP A 180 5.52 -18.54 -0.17
CA TRP A 180 6.02 -17.40 0.61
C TRP A 180 6.38 -16.16 -0.22
N LEU A 181 6.18 -16.22 -1.54
CA LEU A 181 6.39 -15.07 -2.43
C LEU A 181 5.28 -14.02 -2.22
N PRO A 182 5.62 -12.71 -2.30
CA PRO A 182 4.73 -11.63 -1.89
C PRO A 182 3.52 -11.39 -2.83
N ASP A 183 3.55 -11.94 -4.05
CA ASP A 183 2.46 -11.89 -5.04
C ASP A 183 1.62 -13.18 -5.06
N THR A 184 1.96 -14.20 -4.27
CA THR A 184 1.25 -15.49 -4.28
C THR A 184 -0.20 -15.37 -3.81
N ALA A 185 -0.56 -14.36 -3.01
CA ALA A 185 -1.96 -14.11 -2.61
C ALA A 185 -2.91 -13.87 -3.80
N LEU A 186 -2.37 -13.46 -4.95
CA LEU A 186 -3.13 -13.33 -6.19
C LEU A 186 -3.56 -14.69 -6.78
N VAL A 187 -2.73 -15.71 -6.56
CA VAL A 187 -2.83 -17.04 -7.17
C VAL A 187 -3.45 -18.04 -6.20
N ASP A 188 -2.97 -18.05 -4.96
CA ASP A 188 -3.41 -18.90 -3.86
C ASP A 188 -3.71 -18.03 -2.62
N PRO A 189 -4.93 -17.48 -2.52
CA PRO A 189 -5.28 -16.48 -1.50
C PRO A 189 -5.06 -16.93 -0.05
N PRO A 190 -5.45 -18.14 0.40
CA PRO A 190 -5.31 -18.55 1.79
C PRO A 190 -3.86 -18.48 2.29
N HIS A 191 -2.92 -19.10 1.58
CA HIS A 191 -1.52 -19.13 2.01
C HIS A 191 -0.77 -17.86 1.64
N GLY A 192 -1.01 -17.31 0.45
CA GLY A 192 -0.36 -16.09 0.01
C GLY A 192 -0.73 -14.87 0.85
N THR A 193 -1.92 -14.81 1.46
CA THR A 193 -2.30 -13.72 2.36
C THR A 193 -1.40 -13.69 3.60
N VAL A 194 -1.05 -14.85 4.16
CA VAL A 194 -0.12 -14.95 5.28
C VAL A 194 1.27 -14.43 4.88
N ALA A 195 1.76 -14.86 3.72
CA ALA A 195 3.02 -14.38 3.18
C ALA A 195 3.02 -12.85 3.00
N LEU A 196 1.95 -12.28 2.43
CA LEU A 196 1.80 -10.84 2.24
C LEU A 196 1.79 -10.07 3.57
N LEU A 197 1.08 -10.58 4.59
CA LEU A 197 1.07 -10.00 5.93
C LEU A 197 2.47 -10.00 6.56
N LEU A 198 3.21 -11.10 6.42
CA LEU A 198 4.59 -11.20 6.93
C LEU A 198 5.52 -10.22 6.21
N TRP A 199 5.44 -10.12 4.89
CA TRP A 199 6.21 -9.15 4.10
C TRP A 199 5.85 -7.70 4.46
N ALA A 200 4.57 -7.39 4.63
CA ALA A 200 4.11 -6.08 5.07
C ALA A 200 4.66 -5.77 6.48
N ALA A 201 4.54 -6.70 7.43
CA ALA A 201 5.05 -6.51 8.79
C ALA A 201 6.58 -6.31 8.81
N ALA A 202 7.34 -7.13 8.08
CA ALA A 202 8.79 -7.04 7.97
C ALA A 202 9.24 -5.71 7.36
N THR A 203 8.59 -5.27 6.28
CA THR A 203 8.91 -3.99 5.62
C THR A 203 8.52 -2.79 6.48
N PHE A 204 7.42 -2.84 7.25
CA PHE A 204 7.09 -1.79 8.22
C PHE A 204 8.06 -1.76 9.41
N ALA A 205 8.51 -2.91 9.90
CA ALA A 205 9.57 -2.98 10.92
C ALA A 205 10.88 -2.35 10.40
N LEU A 206 11.24 -2.63 9.15
CA LEU A 206 12.40 -2.00 8.51
C LEU A 206 12.21 -0.48 8.31
N ALA A 207 11.03 -0.05 7.89
CA ALA A 207 10.72 1.37 7.71
C ALA A 207 10.79 2.14 9.04
N THR A 208 10.23 1.58 10.12
CA THR A 208 10.25 2.22 11.44
C THR A 208 11.66 2.28 12.02
N THR A 209 12.44 1.20 11.90
CA THR A 209 13.86 1.20 12.34
C THR A 209 14.70 2.19 11.55
N THR A 210 14.56 2.28 10.23
CA THR A 210 15.30 3.27 9.42
C THR A 210 14.93 4.71 9.76
N LEU A 211 13.65 4.99 10.07
CA LEU A 211 13.20 6.30 10.56
C LEU A 211 13.79 6.66 11.93
N HIS A 212 13.99 5.67 12.80
CA HIS A 212 14.62 5.88 14.10
C HIS A 212 16.13 6.14 13.98
N LEU A 213 16.81 5.43 13.08
CA LEU A 213 18.27 5.49 12.96
C LEU A 213 18.79 6.67 12.13
N ARG A 214 18.08 7.05 11.05
CA ARG A 214 18.60 8.02 10.07
C ARG A 214 18.19 9.46 10.32
N ASP A 215 17.21 9.68 11.19
CA ASP A 215 16.66 11.01 11.44
C ASP A 215 16.81 11.43 12.92
N ALA A 216 17.64 10.72 13.69
CA ALA A 216 18.12 11.10 15.02
C ALA A 216 19.34 12.02 14.90
#